data_AF-A0A127A7T5-F1
#
_entry.id   AF-A0A127A7T5-F1
#
_cell.length_a   1.000
_cell.length_b   1.000
_cell.length_c   1.000
_cell.angle_alpha   90.00
_cell.angle_beta   90.00
_cell.angle_gamma   90.00
#
_symmetry.space_group_name_H-M   'P 1'
#
loop_
_entity.id
_entity.type
_entity.pdbx_description
1 polymer ?
#
loop_
_entity_poly.entity_id
_entity_poly.type
_entity_poly.pdbx_seq_one_letter_code
_entity_poly.pdbx_strand_id
1 'polypeptide(L)'
;MIQATPALRTRAVLNAVYRAGMAIARFPSVVIDCPDAAALAQFYAGLLDWAIEESSPDWARVRADYGQCLDFQGVQGYTPPQWPGQEVPSRCISTS
;
A
#
# COMPACT_ATOMS: atom_id res chain seq x y z
N MET A 1 -46.35 27.76 -37.81
CA MET A 1 -45.05 27.86 -37.12
C MET A 1 -45.20 27.08 -35.82
N ILE A 2 -44.68 25.85 -35.76
CA ILE A 2 -45.03 24.85 -34.74
C ILE A 2 -44.05 24.98 -33.57
N GLN A 3 -44.54 25.32 -32.38
CA GLN A 3 -43.81 25.23 -31.11
C GLN A 3 -44.71 24.49 -30.11
N ALA A 4 -44.28 23.30 -29.71
CA ALA A 4 -44.81 22.58 -28.56
C ALA A 4 -43.69 21.68 -27.97
N THR A 5 -43.30 21.99 -26.75
CA THR A 5 -42.53 21.14 -25.81
C THR A 5 -43.52 20.65 -24.74
N PRO A 6 -43.25 19.63 -23.87
CA PRO A 6 -42.12 18.69 -23.80
C PRO A 6 -42.55 17.21 -23.64
N ALA A 7 -41.63 16.26 -23.83
CA ALA A 7 -41.82 14.89 -23.30
C ALA A 7 -40.45 14.31 -22.89
N LEU A 8 -40.24 14.22 -21.57
CA LEU A 8 -39.15 13.44 -20.98
C LEU A 8 -39.22 12.00 -21.49
N ARG A 9 -38.16 11.51 -22.12
CA ARG A 9 -37.94 10.07 -22.33
C ARG A 9 -36.58 9.65 -21.77
N THR A 10 -36.66 9.23 -20.50
CA THR A 10 -36.03 8.04 -19.93
C THR A 10 -34.54 7.83 -20.18
N ARG A 11 -33.76 8.30 -19.21
CA ARG A 11 -32.42 7.81 -18.82
C ARG A 11 -32.30 6.28 -18.98
N ALA A 12 -31.53 5.80 -19.93
CA ALA A 12 -30.97 4.45 -19.91
C ALA A 12 -29.68 4.46 -19.08
N VAL A 13 -29.82 4.53 -17.74
CA VAL A 13 -28.71 4.27 -16.81
C VAL A 13 -28.81 2.82 -16.38
N LEU A 14 -28.51 1.88 -17.27
CA LEU A 14 -28.72 0.46 -16.99
C LEU A 14 -27.66 -0.47 -17.56
N ASN A 15 -26.43 0.01 -17.83
CA ASN A 15 -25.35 -0.89 -18.29
C ASN A 15 -23.94 -0.60 -17.72
N ALA A 16 -23.78 0.29 -16.73
CA ALA A 16 -22.46 0.59 -16.16
C ALA A 16 -22.14 -0.15 -14.85
N VAL A 17 -23.06 -0.96 -14.31
CA VAL A 17 -22.95 -1.49 -12.94
C VAL A 17 -22.62 -2.99 -12.86
N TYR A 18 -22.54 -3.73 -13.98
CA TYR A 18 -22.33 -5.18 -13.91
C TYR A 18 -20.95 -5.61 -14.44
N ARG A 19 -20.06 -6.00 -13.50
CA ARG A 19 -18.71 -6.60 -13.66
C ARG A 19 -17.49 -5.67 -13.78
N ALA A 20 -17.41 -4.64 -12.94
CA ALA A 20 -16.12 -4.40 -12.30
C ALA A 20 -15.93 -5.50 -11.25
N GLY A 21 -15.42 -6.67 -11.66
CA GLY A 21 -14.96 -7.67 -10.70
C GLY A 21 -13.97 -7.00 -9.75
N MET A 22 -14.16 -7.16 -8.43
CA MET A 22 -13.26 -6.61 -7.43
C MET A 22 -11.81 -6.94 -7.82
N ALA A 23 -11.00 -5.91 -8.04
CA ALA A 23 -9.57 -6.07 -8.17
C ALA A 23 -9.05 -6.49 -6.79
N ILE A 24 -8.96 -7.79 -6.54
CA ILE A 24 -8.29 -8.32 -5.36
C ILE A 24 -6.80 -8.21 -5.64
N ALA A 25 -6.13 -7.23 -5.00
CA ALA A 25 -4.68 -7.12 -5.05
C ALA A 25 -4.08 -8.44 -4.56
N ARG A 26 -3.41 -9.16 -5.46
CA ARG A 26 -2.93 -10.53 -5.22
C ARG A 26 -1.65 -10.57 -4.38
N PHE A 27 -1.02 -9.41 -4.17
CA PHE A 27 0.25 -9.24 -3.44
C PHE A 27 0.14 -8.02 -2.52
N PRO A 28 -0.21 -8.17 -1.24
CA PRO A 28 -0.13 -7.07 -0.29
C PRO A 28 1.35 -6.71 -0.10
N SER A 29 1.73 -5.47 -0.40
CA SER A 29 3.05 -4.97 0.02
C SER A 29 2.97 -4.64 1.50
N VAL A 30 3.91 -5.16 2.28
CA VAL A 30 4.05 -4.79 3.69
C VAL A 30 5.14 -3.73 3.77
N VAL A 31 4.86 -2.61 4.42
CA VAL A 31 5.82 -1.53 4.65
C VAL A 31 6.15 -1.50 6.15
N ILE A 32 7.43 -1.56 6.50
CA ILE A 32 7.92 -1.50 7.87
C ILE A 32 8.70 -0.19 8.07
N ASP A 33 8.22 0.65 8.98
CA ASP A 33 8.95 1.84 9.43
C ASP A 33 10.13 1.43 10.30
N CYS A 34 11.32 1.97 10.02
CA CYS A 34 12.55 1.68 10.76
C CYS A 34 13.53 2.86 10.70
N PRO A 35 14.53 2.92 11.61
CA PRO A 35 15.53 3.99 11.57
C PRO A 35 16.59 3.77 10.49
N ASP A 36 16.81 2.52 10.06
CA ASP A 36 17.76 2.13 9.00
C ASP A 36 17.11 1.07 8.09
N ALA A 37 16.62 1.53 6.94
CA ALA A 37 15.97 0.69 5.95
C ALA A 37 16.91 -0.33 5.30
N ALA A 38 18.18 0.05 5.08
CA ALA A 38 19.15 -0.81 4.41
C ALA A 38 19.58 -1.99 5.30
N ALA A 39 19.83 -1.74 6.58
CA ALA A 39 20.18 -2.81 7.52
C ALA A 39 19.05 -3.83 7.68
N LEU A 40 17.80 -3.36 7.74
CA LEU A 40 16.63 -4.23 7.87
C LEU A 40 16.40 -5.05 6.59
N ALA A 41 16.56 -4.43 5.41
CA ALA A 41 16.48 -5.14 4.14
C ALA A 41 17.54 -6.24 4.02
N GLN A 42 18.79 -5.98 4.42
CA GLN A 42 19.84 -7.01 4.40
C GLN A 42 19.52 -8.18 5.33
N PHE A 43 19.03 -7.88 6.53
CA PHE A 43 18.63 -8.92 7.48
C PHE A 43 17.51 -9.80 6.92
N TYR A 44 16.43 -9.20 6.40
CA TYR A 44 15.29 -9.95 5.86
C TYR A 44 15.59 -10.62 4.52
N ALA A 45 16.44 -10.03 3.68
CA ALA A 45 16.94 -10.69 2.48
C ALA A 45 17.68 -11.99 2.81
N GLY A 46 18.60 -11.96 3.79
CA GLY A 46 19.32 -13.15 4.24
C GLY A 46 18.43 -14.17 4.97
N LEU A 47 17.45 -13.70 5.75
CA LEU A 47 16.54 -14.58 6.48
C LEU A 47 15.54 -15.31 5.57
N LEU A 48 15.04 -14.61 4.55
CA LEU A 48 14.01 -15.13 3.64
C LEU A 48 14.59 -15.69 2.34
N ASP A 49 15.90 -15.53 2.12
CA ASP A 49 16.58 -15.80 0.85
C ASP A 49 15.96 -15.04 -0.33
N TRP A 50 15.64 -13.76 -0.10
CA TRP A 50 15.01 -12.87 -1.08
C TRP A 50 16.01 -11.86 -1.65
N ALA A 51 15.76 -11.40 -2.88
CA ALA A 51 16.61 -10.42 -3.54
C ALA A 51 16.32 -9.00 -3.04
N ILE A 52 17.36 -8.19 -2.83
CA ILE A 52 17.24 -6.75 -2.57
C ILE A 52 17.08 -6.04 -3.91
N GLU A 53 15.93 -5.42 -4.16
CA GLU A 53 15.69 -4.65 -5.39
C GLU A 53 16.15 -3.20 -5.26
N GLU A 54 16.01 -2.64 -4.06
CA GLU A 54 16.34 -1.26 -3.76
C GLU A 54 16.87 -1.17 -2.33
N SER A 55 17.92 -0.37 -2.12
CA SER A 55 18.50 -0.16 -0.80
C SER A 55 19.08 1.24 -0.71
N SER A 56 18.42 2.08 0.07
CA SER A 56 18.84 3.44 0.41
C SER A 56 18.54 3.70 1.89
N PRO A 57 19.11 4.76 2.49
CA PRO A 57 18.83 5.12 3.88
C PRO A 57 17.34 5.39 4.16
N ASP A 58 16.63 5.94 3.18
CA ASP A 58 15.23 6.37 3.31
C ASP A 58 14.23 5.28 2.87
N TRP A 59 14.67 4.35 2.03
CA TRP A 59 13.82 3.30 1.47
C TRP A 59 14.62 2.06 1.07
N ALA A 60 14.11 0.88 1.41
CA ALA A 60 14.65 -0.38 0.91
C ALA A 60 13.52 -1.37 0.58
N ARG A 61 13.76 -2.25 -0.38
CA ARG A 61 12.79 -3.24 -0.86
C ARG A 61 13.46 -4.59 -1.07
N VAL A 62 12.86 -5.63 -0.52
CA VAL A 62 13.18 -7.03 -0.83
C VAL A 62 12.02 -7.70 -1.54
N ARG A 63 12.32 -8.49 -2.57
CA ARG A 63 11.32 -9.22 -3.36
C ARG A 63 11.67 -10.70 -3.45
N ALA A 64 10.65 -11.51 -3.26
CA ALA A 64 10.70 -12.94 -3.53
C ALA A 64 10.42 -13.22 -5.01
N ASP A 65 11.01 -14.28 -5.54
CA ASP A 65 10.86 -14.72 -6.93
C ASP A 65 9.40 -15.00 -7.32
N TYR A 66 8.58 -15.36 -6.32
CA TYR A 66 7.15 -15.65 -6.46
C TYR A 66 6.24 -14.41 -6.23
N GLY A 67 6.83 -13.21 -6.19
CA GLY A 67 6.11 -11.94 -6.29
C GLY A 67 5.76 -11.25 -4.97
N GLN A 68 6.06 -11.84 -3.81
CA GLN A 68 5.92 -11.16 -2.52
C GLN A 68 7.00 -10.07 -2.37
N CYS A 69 6.64 -8.96 -1.74
CA CYS A 69 7.58 -7.88 -1.46
C CYS A 69 7.42 -7.36 -0.03
N LEU A 70 8.56 -6.97 0.54
CA LEU A 70 8.64 -6.30 1.81
C LEU A 70 9.43 -5.00 1.60
N ASP A 71 8.78 -3.91 1.99
CA ASP A 71 9.27 -2.56 1.87
C ASP A 71 9.66 -2.03 3.25
N PHE A 72 10.74 -1.26 3.31
CA PHE A 72 11.26 -0.66 4.53
C PHE A 72 11.36 0.84 4.31
N GLN A 73 10.73 1.60 5.20
CA GLN A 73 10.73 3.04 5.16
C GLN A 73 11.61 3.59 6.29
N GLY A 74 12.62 4.36 5.93
CA GLY A 74 13.47 5.08 6.86
C GLY A 74 12.71 6.26 7.47
N VAL A 75 12.49 6.26 8.79
CA VAL A 75 11.83 7.37 9.51
C VAL A 75 12.77 7.94 10.56
N GLN A 76 13.12 9.24 10.42
CA GLN A 76 13.89 9.95 11.44
C GLN A 76 13.06 10.10 12.72
N GLY A 77 13.60 9.61 13.84
CA GLY A 77 12.91 9.61 15.14
C GLY A 77 12.02 8.39 15.38
N TYR A 78 12.19 7.31 14.61
CA TYR A 78 11.49 6.05 14.86
C TYR A 78 11.76 5.55 16.29
N THR A 79 10.69 5.46 17.09
CA THR A 79 10.72 4.83 18.41
C THR A 79 10.12 3.44 18.28
N PRO A 80 10.89 2.35 18.48
CA PRO A 80 10.35 1.01 18.37
C PRO A 80 9.20 0.83 19.36
N PRO A 81 8.06 0.23 18.94
CA PRO A 81 6.95 0.00 19.84
C PRO A 81 7.38 -0.96 20.95
N GLN A 82 7.10 -0.60 22.19
CA GLN A 82 7.48 -1.39 23.35
C GLN A 82 6.42 -2.49 23.57
N TRP A 83 6.81 -3.74 23.35
CA TRP A 83 5.99 -4.91 23.71
C TRP A 83 6.46 -5.45 25.07
N PRO A 84 5.56 -5.90 25.99
CA PRO A 84 4.11 -6.03 25.87
C PRO A 84 3.29 -4.85 26.43
N GLY A 85 3.90 -3.68 26.66
CA GLY A 85 3.26 -2.50 27.26
C GLY A 85 3.08 -1.37 26.24
N GLN A 86 1.88 -1.28 25.66
CA GLN A 86 1.55 -0.25 24.69
C GLN A 86 1.15 1.06 25.38
N GLU A 87 2.14 1.83 25.87
CA GLU A 87 1.92 3.18 26.43
C GLU A 87 1.96 4.29 25.36
N VAL A 88 2.46 3.99 24.16
CA VAL A 88 2.59 4.95 23.07
C VAL A 88 1.69 4.54 21.90
N PRO A 89 0.73 5.38 21.48
CA PRO A 89 -0.12 5.07 20.34
C PRO A 89 0.71 5.06 19.05
N SER A 90 0.61 3.98 18.26
CA SER A 90 1.18 3.88 16.92
C SER A 90 0.61 4.99 16.04
N ARG A 91 1.42 6.02 15.78
CA ARG A 91 1.01 7.22 15.05
C ARG A 91 1.11 6.98 13.55
N CYS A 92 0.02 6.52 12.95
CA CYS A 92 -0.14 6.57 11.50
C CYS A 92 -0.44 8.01 11.09
N ILE A 93 0.55 8.76 10.59
CA ILE A 93 0.28 10.03 9.90
C ILE A 93 -0.04 9.74 8.43
N SER A 94 -1.33 9.51 8.15
CA SER A 94 -1.87 9.63 6.80
C SER A 94 -2.26 11.09 6.58
N THR A 95 -1.42 11.87 5.90
CA THR A 95 -1.84 13.18 5.37
C THR A 95 -1.99 13.04 3.86
N SER A 96 -3.26 13.07 3.45
CA SER A 96 -3.83 13.46 2.14
C SER A 96 -3.26 12.87 0.85
#